data_AF-A0A7L3YEM9-F1
#
_entry.id   AF-A0A7L3YEM9-F1
#
_cell.length_a   1.000
_cell.length_b   1.000
_cell.length_c   1.000
_cell.angle_alpha   90.00
_cell.angle_beta   90.00
_cell.angle_gamma   90.00
#
_symmetry.space_group_name_H-M   'P 1'
#
loop_
_entity.id
_entity.type
_entity.pdbx_description
1 polymer ?
#
loop_
_entity_poly.entity_id
_entity_poly.type
_entity_poly.pdbx_seq_one_letter_code
_entity_poly.pdbx_strand_id
1 'polypeptide(L)'
;DSGYFMHFNTSVGADGSTAILESRILYPKRGFQCLQFYFYNSGHESDRLYVWVREYTSAHPNGTLRLIEEIKGSPATYWQLHHVSLNVTSKFQVVFQGVRGSGLSNGGLSIDDINLSETQCPHHVWHIRNFTHLLNTSPAGAAGRIYSPPFYSSKGYAFQVSLYVNGTTDNPFNLAMYLYLISGANDDQLQWPCAWQQGTMILLDQHPDIRQRMSNQRSITTDPLKLSASSSTYFWDRPDKVGSIASFPNGTTFMRGPGSGTSAFLTHQRLKSRNFIKEDGVYILLTMEDISHLLSTQPSVSPTFVTNTSKVPDYCLDNPCENDGVCVIVDRAPVCRCPAGDNWWYMGEKCERKGSTQENTIIAASSTIAVFVVMLIVTITTAVCLKKKYSQGKENGESLTLEE
;
A
#
# COMPACT_ATOMS: atom_id res chain seq x y z
N ASP A 1 -14.50 22.59 -2.65
CA ASP A 1 -14.82 21.60 -3.68
C ASP A 1 -16.23 21.08 -3.53
N SER A 2 -16.97 21.05 -4.62
CA SER A 2 -18.29 20.42 -4.70
C SER A 2 -18.11 19.08 -5.44
N GLY A 3 -18.37 17.97 -4.76
CA GLY A 3 -18.34 16.62 -5.34
C GLY A 3 -19.75 16.15 -5.75
N TYR A 4 -19.81 15.18 -6.65
CA TYR A 4 -21.04 14.53 -7.08
C TYR A 4 -20.85 13.02 -7.05
N PHE A 5 -21.92 12.29 -6.75
CA PHE A 5 -21.98 10.84 -6.78
C PHE A 5 -23.28 10.39 -7.44
N MET A 6 -23.35 9.14 -7.88
CA MET A 6 -24.59 8.57 -8.40
C MET A 6 -25.40 7.98 -7.25
N HIS A 7 -26.70 8.29 -7.19
CA HIS A 7 -27.59 7.82 -6.13
C HIS A 7 -28.85 7.19 -6.71
N PHE A 8 -29.13 5.96 -6.28
CA PHE A 8 -30.40 5.29 -6.49
C PHE A 8 -31.26 5.43 -5.22
N ASN A 9 -32.27 6.30 -5.28
CA ASN A 9 -33.17 6.53 -4.17
C ASN A 9 -34.16 5.36 -4.01
N THR A 10 -33.96 4.60 -2.94
CA THR A 10 -34.80 3.46 -2.56
C THR A 10 -35.87 3.84 -1.54
N SER A 11 -36.01 5.11 -1.14
CA SER A 11 -37.11 5.52 -0.25
C SER A 11 -38.47 5.50 -0.95
N VAL A 12 -38.46 5.67 -2.28
CA VAL A 12 -39.64 5.59 -3.16
C VAL A 12 -39.61 4.31 -4.01
N GLY A 13 -40.74 3.98 -4.62
CA GLY A 13 -40.87 2.78 -5.48
C GLY A 13 -41.32 1.51 -4.75
N ALA A 14 -41.81 0.55 -5.53
CA ALA A 14 -42.24 -0.75 -5.03
C ALA A 14 -41.04 -1.68 -4.75
N ASP A 15 -41.24 -2.69 -3.92
CA ASP A 15 -40.27 -3.78 -3.74
C ASP A 15 -39.90 -4.40 -5.10
N GLY A 16 -38.60 -4.66 -5.30
CA GLY A 16 -38.06 -5.13 -6.58
C GLY A 16 -37.85 -4.04 -7.64
N SER A 17 -38.13 -2.76 -7.35
CA SER A 17 -37.81 -1.66 -8.27
C SER A 17 -36.31 -1.59 -8.52
N THR A 18 -35.92 -1.40 -9.79
CA THR A 18 -34.51 -1.40 -10.18
C THR A 18 -34.08 -0.12 -10.89
N ALA A 19 -32.83 0.30 -10.69
CA ALA A 19 -32.17 1.29 -11.51
C ALA A 19 -30.88 0.71 -12.11
N ILE A 20 -30.59 1.06 -13.36
CA ILE A 20 -29.43 0.56 -14.09
C ILE A 20 -28.51 1.72 -14.46
N LEU A 21 -27.23 1.58 -14.16
CA LEU A 21 -26.16 2.45 -14.62
C LEU A 21 -25.14 1.63 -15.42
N GLU A 22 -24.93 2.02 -16.67
CA GLU A 22 -24.05 1.28 -17.58
C GLU A 22 -22.81 2.11 -17.94
N SER A 23 -21.66 1.45 -18.01
CA SER A 23 -20.47 2.07 -18.59
C SER A 23 -20.62 2.24 -20.10
N ARG A 24 -19.76 3.06 -20.72
CA ARG A 24 -19.49 2.96 -22.16
C ARG A 24 -18.97 1.55 -22.52
N ILE A 25 -18.93 1.23 -23.81
CA ILE A 25 -18.24 0.02 -24.29
C ILE A 25 -16.73 0.15 -24.03
N LEU A 26 -16.17 -0.89 -23.42
CA LEU A 26 -14.77 -1.02 -23.05
C LEU A 26 -14.12 -2.12 -23.87
N TYR A 27 -12.82 -1.97 -24.14
CA TYR A 27 -12.05 -2.85 -25.02
C TYR A 27 -10.86 -3.41 -24.23
N PRO A 28 -10.99 -4.61 -23.62
CA PRO A 28 -9.93 -5.20 -22.82
C PRO A 28 -8.75 -5.60 -23.71
N LYS A 29 -7.53 -5.49 -23.16
CA LYS A 29 -6.27 -5.91 -23.79
C LYS A 29 -5.67 -7.14 -23.12
N ARG A 30 -6.16 -7.49 -21.93
CA ARG A 30 -5.81 -8.67 -21.14
C ARG A 30 -7.09 -9.44 -20.80
N GLY A 31 -6.95 -10.66 -20.29
CA GLY A 31 -8.07 -11.53 -19.93
C GLY A 31 -8.58 -11.36 -18.50
N PHE A 32 -8.15 -10.32 -17.77
CA PHE A 32 -8.53 -10.08 -16.39
C PHE A 32 -8.51 -8.60 -16.05
N GLN A 33 -9.43 -8.20 -15.18
CA GLN A 33 -9.59 -6.82 -14.73
C GLN A 33 -9.99 -6.77 -13.25
N CYS A 34 -9.74 -5.64 -12.63
CA CYS A 34 -10.24 -5.31 -11.31
C CYS A 34 -11.09 -4.05 -11.40
N LEU A 35 -12.40 -4.22 -11.18
CA LEU A 35 -13.33 -3.12 -10.97
C LEU A 35 -13.29 -2.73 -9.49
N GLN A 36 -13.22 -1.44 -9.21
CA GLN A 36 -13.30 -0.93 -7.85
C GLN A 36 -14.14 0.34 -7.79
N PHE A 37 -14.81 0.56 -6.67
CA PHE A 37 -15.66 1.72 -6.44
C PHE A 37 -15.94 1.86 -4.96
N TYR A 38 -16.30 3.07 -4.54
CA TYR A 38 -16.86 3.31 -3.22
C TYR A 38 -18.38 3.15 -3.28
N PHE A 39 -18.93 2.44 -2.29
CA PHE A 39 -20.35 2.16 -2.14
C PHE A 39 -20.83 2.63 -0.77
N TYR A 40 -21.99 3.27 -0.74
CA TYR A 40 -22.61 3.73 0.50
C TYR A 40 -24.09 3.36 0.48
N ASN A 41 -24.58 2.77 1.57
CA ASN A 41 -25.99 2.46 1.73
C ASN A 41 -26.61 3.22 2.90
N SER A 42 -27.51 4.16 2.60
CA SER A 42 -28.42 4.81 3.56
C SER A 42 -29.84 4.23 3.56
N GLY A 43 -30.09 3.23 2.72
CA GLY A 43 -31.37 2.55 2.60
C GLY A 43 -31.53 1.38 3.57
N HIS A 44 -32.37 0.42 3.19
CA HIS A 44 -32.67 -0.75 4.00
C HIS A 44 -31.63 -1.86 3.79
N GLU A 45 -31.47 -2.75 4.77
CA GLU A 45 -30.52 -3.87 4.68
C GLU A 45 -30.84 -4.92 3.61
N SER A 46 -32.08 -4.90 3.11
CA SER A 46 -32.55 -5.74 2.01
C SER A 46 -32.19 -5.19 0.64
N ASP A 47 -31.78 -3.93 0.54
CA ASP A 47 -31.40 -3.33 -0.74
C ASP A 47 -30.13 -4.02 -1.28
N ARG A 48 -30.01 -4.13 -2.60
CA ARG A 48 -28.93 -4.88 -3.26
C ARG A 48 -28.32 -4.06 -4.39
N LEU A 49 -27.01 -4.18 -4.55
CA LEU A 49 -26.30 -3.72 -5.73
C LEU A 49 -25.74 -4.94 -6.46
N TYR A 50 -26.19 -5.17 -7.67
CA TYR A 50 -25.64 -6.21 -8.55
C TYR A 50 -24.64 -5.59 -9.52
N VAL A 51 -23.51 -6.26 -9.72
CA VAL A 51 -22.52 -5.92 -10.74
C VAL A 51 -22.59 -6.99 -11.83
N TRP A 52 -22.94 -6.56 -13.04
CA TRP A 52 -23.01 -7.41 -14.22
C TRP A 52 -21.97 -6.98 -15.25
N VAL A 53 -21.65 -7.92 -16.13
CA VAL A 53 -20.90 -7.65 -17.36
C VAL A 53 -21.79 -7.99 -18.55
N ARG A 54 -21.92 -7.04 -19.49
CA ARG A 54 -22.52 -7.30 -20.81
C ARG A 54 -21.40 -7.45 -21.84
N GLU A 55 -21.15 -8.67 -22.29
CA GLU A 55 -20.08 -8.98 -23.24
C GLU A 55 -20.61 -9.13 -24.67
N TYR A 56 -19.94 -8.52 -25.64
CA TYR A 56 -20.36 -8.51 -27.05
C TYR A 56 -19.45 -9.39 -27.90
N THR A 57 -20.01 -10.40 -28.54
CA THR A 57 -19.30 -11.34 -29.41
C THR A 57 -19.92 -11.35 -30.81
N SER A 58 -19.23 -11.90 -31.80
CA SER A 58 -19.79 -12.06 -33.15
C SER A 58 -21.06 -12.92 -33.16
N ALA A 59 -21.16 -13.91 -32.25
CA ALA A 59 -22.34 -14.75 -32.09
C ALA A 59 -23.49 -14.03 -31.35
N HIS A 60 -23.17 -13.08 -30.46
CA HIS A 60 -24.14 -12.33 -29.67
C HIS A 60 -23.89 -10.81 -29.83
N PRO A 61 -24.24 -10.21 -30.97
CA PRO A 61 -23.97 -8.80 -31.26
C PRO A 61 -24.76 -7.84 -30.38
N ASN A 62 -25.87 -8.29 -29.79
CA ASN A 62 -26.68 -7.53 -28.84
C ASN A 62 -26.15 -7.62 -27.39
N GLY A 63 -25.10 -8.42 -27.17
CA GLY A 63 -24.46 -8.61 -25.87
C GLY A 63 -25.14 -9.67 -25.00
N THR A 64 -24.33 -10.40 -24.23
CA THR A 64 -24.78 -11.38 -23.25
C THR A 64 -24.49 -10.86 -21.86
N LEU A 65 -25.52 -10.79 -21.00
CA LEU A 65 -25.38 -10.33 -19.62
C LEU A 65 -24.98 -11.50 -18.71
N ARG A 66 -23.94 -11.30 -17.90
CA ARG A 66 -23.45 -12.26 -16.90
C ARG A 66 -23.35 -11.57 -15.54
N LEU A 67 -24.00 -12.14 -14.52
CA LEU A 67 -23.85 -11.67 -13.15
C LEU A 67 -22.43 -11.97 -12.68
N ILE A 68 -21.77 -10.98 -12.10
CA ILE A 68 -20.43 -11.15 -11.52
C ILE A 68 -20.51 -11.18 -9.99
N GLU A 69 -21.16 -10.18 -9.39
CA GLU A 69 -21.17 -10.02 -7.93
C GLU A 69 -22.52 -9.49 -7.45
N GLU A 70 -22.99 -10.01 -6.31
CA GLU A 70 -24.08 -9.41 -5.52
C GLU A 70 -23.48 -8.76 -4.27
N ILE A 71 -23.62 -7.44 -4.18
CA ILE A 71 -23.24 -6.67 -2.99
C ILE A 71 -24.49 -6.44 -2.16
N LYS A 72 -24.48 -7.02 -0.95
CA LYS A 72 -25.54 -6.82 0.04
C LYS A 72 -25.47 -5.39 0.57
N GLY A 73 -26.60 -4.69 0.53
CA GLY A 73 -26.71 -3.35 1.08
C GLY A 73 -26.81 -3.38 2.61
N SER A 74 -25.85 -3.91 3.35
CA SER A 74 -25.88 -3.69 4.81
C SER A 74 -25.61 -2.21 5.09
N PRO A 75 -26.53 -1.46 5.74
CA PRO A 75 -26.36 -0.03 5.93
C PRO A 75 -25.11 0.25 6.74
N ALA A 76 -24.37 1.27 6.32
CA ALA A 76 -23.15 1.69 6.99
C ALA A 76 -23.06 3.20 7.00
N THR A 77 -22.54 3.75 8.09
CA THR A 77 -22.37 5.19 8.25
C THR A 77 -21.12 5.73 7.53
N TYR A 78 -20.52 4.96 6.62
CA TYR A 78 -19.26 5.27 5.95
C TYR A 78 -19.22 4.65 4.55
N TRP A 79 -18.43 5.24 3.65
CA TRP A 79 -18.20 4.70 2.31
C TRP A 79 -17.33 3.46 2.35
N GLN A 80 -17.76 2.41 1.67
CA GLN A 80 -17.10 1.11 1.61
C GLN A 80 -16.40 0.93 0.27
N LEU A 81 -15.09 0.65 0.28
CA LEU A 81 -14.37 0.30 -0.94
C LEU A 81 -14.62 -1.16 -1.32
N HIS A 82 -15.17 -1.38 -2.52
CA HIS A 82 -15.36 -2.72 -3.10
C HIS A 82 -14.36 -2.99 -4.22
N HIS A 83 -13.97 -4.26 -4.34
CA HIS A 83 -13.19 -4.78 -5.47
C HIS A 83 -13.95 -5.97 -6.06
N VAL A 84 -14.14 -5.96 -7.39
CA VAL A 84 -14.83 -7.01 -8.13
C VAL A 84 -13.89 -7.52 -9.23
N SER A 85 -13.53 -8.79 -9.14
CA SER A 85 -12.65 -9.43 -10.11
C SER A 85 -13.42 -9.77 -11.39
N LEU A 86 -12.93 -9.29 -12.53
CA LEU A 86 -13.52 -9.58 -13.84
C LEU A 86 -12.54 -10.41 -14.68
N ASN A 87 -13.09 -11.26 -15.55
CA ASN A 87 -12.34 -12.09 -16.48
C ASN A 87 -12.92 -11.99 -17.91
N VAL A 88 -12.91 -10.78 -18.46
CA VAL A 88 -13.55 -10.47 -19.74
C VAL A 88 -12.50 -10.36 -20.84
N THR A 89 -12.79 -10.91 -22.02
CA THR A 89 -11.83 -10.95 -23.15
C THR A 89 -12.35 -10.23 -24.39
N SER A 90 -13.67 -10.14 -24.56
CA SER A 90 -14.28 -9.37 -25.66
C SER A 90 -14.67 -7.97 -25.20
N LYS A 91 -15.06 -7.10 -26.13
CA LYS A 91 -15.58 -5.76 -25.77
C LYS A 91 -16.82 -5.89 -24.88
N PHE A 92 -16.92 -5.07 -23.85
CA PHE A 92 -17.97 -5.23 -22.82
C PHE A 92 -18.42 -3.91 -22.19
N GLN A 93 -19.53 -3.96 -21.47
CA GLN A 93 -19.94 -2.91 -20.52
C GLN A 93 -20.00 -3.48 -19.10
N VAL A 94 -19.65 -2.66 -18.12
CA VAL A 94 -20.00 -2.90 -16.71
C VAL A 94 -21.40 -2.33 -16.50
N VAL A 95 -22.27 -3.10 -15.86
CA VAL A 95 -23.65 -2.73 -15.60
C VAL A 95 -23.90 -2.84 -14.09
N PHE A 96 -24.12 -1.70 -13.44
CA PHE A 96 -24.53 -1.63 -12.05
C PHE A 96 -26.06 -1.62 -11.99
N GLN A 97 -26.64 -2.55 -11.25
CA GLN A 97 -28.08 -2.63 -11.05
C GLN A 97 -28.39 -2.52 -9.56
N GLY A 98 -28.94 -1.37 -9.15
CA GLY A 98 -29.50 -1.20 -7.81
C GLY A 98 -30.91 -1.79 -7.77
N VAL A 99 -31.22 -2.55 -6.73
CA VAL A 99 -32.53 -3.16 -6.51
C VAL A 99 -33.01 -2.81 -5.12
N ARG A 100 -34.21 -2.23 -5.03
CA ARG A 100 -34.91 -2.00 -3.77
C ARG A 100 -35.39 -3.34 -3.24
N GLY A 101 -35.08 -3.64 -1.98
CA GLY A 101 -35.57 -4.85 -1.32
C GLY A 101 -36.83 -4.63 -0.47
N SER A 102 -37.26 -5.71 0.18
CA SER A 102 -38.41 -5.75 1.07
C SER A 102 -38.10 -5.02 2.39
N GLY A 103 -38.48 -3.75 2.49
CA GLY A 103 -38.31 -2.96 3.71
C GLY A 103 -38.64 -1.48 3.53
N LEU A 104 -38.91 -0.81 4.66
CA LEU A 104 -38.97 0.64 4.70
C LEU A 104 -37.54 1.19 4.62
N SER A 105 -37.27 1.95 3.56
CA SER A 105 -35.98 2.60 3.33
C SER A 105 -36.16 4.11 3.42
N ASN A 106 -35.20 4.80 4.05
CA ASN A 106 -35.20 6.26 4.19
C ASN A 106 -34.08 6.92 3.36
N GLY A 107 -33.47 6.16 2.45
CA GLY A 107 -32.32 6.61 1.66
C GLY A 107 -32.13 5.75 0.40
N GLY A 108 -30.92 5.26 0.19
CA GLY A 108 -30.66 4.35 -0.92
C GLY A 108 -29.19 4.03 -1.16
N LEU A 109 -28.91 3.65 -2.39
CA LEU A 109 -27.61 3.14 -2.81
C LEU A 109 -26.84 4.22 -3.53
N SER A 110 -25.64 4.55 -3.04
CA SER A 110 -24.75 5.52 -3.67
C SER A 110 -23.45 4.85 -4.11
N ILE A 111 -22.93 5.27 -5.27
CA ILE A 111 -21.63 4.84 -5.79
C ILE A 111 -20.82 6.04 -6.26
N ASP A 112 -19.50 5.97 -6.03
CA ASP A 112 -18.55 7.00 -6.42
C ASP A 112 -17.14 6.43 -6.68
N ASP A 113 -16.24 7.25 -7.25
CA ASP A 113 -14.82 6.94 -7.47
C ASP A 113 -14.59 5.59 -8.20
N ILE A 114 -15.43 5.29 -9.20
CA ILE A 114 -15.38 4.04 -9.98
C ILE A 114 -14.11 4.00 -10.84
N ASN A 115 -13.26 3.00 -10.61
CA ASN A 115 -12.06 2.75 -11.40
C ASN A 115 -12.05 1.32 -11.94
N LEU A 116 -11.50 1.15 -13.14
CA LEU A 116 -11.33 -0.15 -13.77
C LEU A 116 -9.90 -0.24 -14.34
N SER A 117 -9.19 -1.30 -14.01
CA SER A 117 -7.84 -1.57 -14.50
C SER A 117 -7.67 -3.04 -14.88
N GLU A 118 -6.79 -3.34 -15.83
CA GLU A 118 -6.46 -4.71 -16.24
C GLU A 118 -5.39 -5.33 -15.32
N THR A 119 -5.72 -5.37 -14.02
CA THR A 119 -4.90 -5.86 -12.91
C THR A 119 -5.68 -6.90 -12.10
N GLN A 120 -4.99 -7.69 -11.28
CA GLN A 120 -5.66 -8.55 -10.29
C GLN A 120 -6.22 -7.69 -9.15
N CYS A 121 -7.37 -8.07 -8.61
CA CYS A 121 -7.88 -7.46 -7.38
C CYS A 121 -7.07 -7.94 -6.17
N PRO A 122 -6.97 -7.12 -5.10
CA PRO A 122 -6.45 -7.60 -3.83
C PRO A 122 -7.32 -8.74 -3.30
N HIS A 123 -6.70 -9.76 -2.69
CA HIS A 123 -7.47 -10.88 -2.14
C HIS A 123 -8.29 -10.47 -0.91
N HIS A 124 -7.75 -9.57 -0.10
CA HIS A 124 -8.38 -9.09 1.12
C HIS A 124 -8.19 -7.58 1.30
N VAL A 125 -9.11 -6.96 2.02
CA VAL A 125 -9.06 -5.54 2.36
C VAL A 125 -9.22 -5.39 3.86
N TRP A 126 -8.22 -4.81 4.51
CA TRP A 126 -8.30 -4.40 5.90
C TRP A 126 -8.61 -2.90 5.98
N HIS A 127 -9.86 -2.60 6.32
CA HIS A 127 -10.31 -1.22 6.57
C HIS A 127 -10.16 -0.87 8.06
N ILE A 128 -9.38 0.16 8.35
CA ILE A 128 -9.17 0.68 9.70
C ILE A 128 -9.88 2.05 9.78
N ARG A 129 -10.93 2.12 10.60
CA ARG A 129 -11.70 3.34 10.86
C ARG A 129 -11.18 4.08 12.10
N ASN A 130 -11.55 5.34 12.23
CA ASN A 130 -11.14 6.22 13.32
C ASN A 130 -9.61 6.28 13.47
N PHE A 131 -8.90 6.34 12.34
CA PHE A 131 -7.45 6.18 12.28
C PHE A 131 -6.72 7.34 12.96
N THR A 132 -7.27 8.56 12.91
CA THR A 132 -6.72 9.75 13.58
C THR A 132 -6.74 9.57 15.10
N HIS A 133 -7.81 9.00 15.65
CA HIS A 133 -7.85 8.66 17.07
C HIS A 133 -6.76 7.66 17.44
N LEU A 134 -6.57 6.61 16.63
CA LEU A 134 -5.50 5.63 16.83
C LEU A 134 -4.12 6.29 16.76
N LEU A 135 -3.90 7.20 15.81
CA LEU A 135 -2.64 7.94 15.67
C LEU A 135 -2.34 8.83 16.88
N ASN A 136 -3.36 9.40 17.51
CA ASN A 136 -3.21 10.27 18.68
C ASN A 136 -3.04 9.50 20.00
N THR A 137 -3.59 8.29 20.11
CA THR A 137 -3.70 7.57 21.40
C THR A 137 -2.79 6.35 21.51
N SER A 138 -2.37 5.75 20.39
CA SER A 138 -1.56 4.52 20.43
C SER A 138 -0.12 4.85 20.83
N PRO A 139 0.46 4.22 21.86
CA PRO A 139 1.88 4.43 22.19
C PRO A 139 2.79 3.81 21.12
N ALA A 140 4.05 4.25 21.03
CA ALA A 140 5.05 3.53 20.24
C ALA A 140 5.35 2.16 20.88
N GLY A 141 5.79 1.20 20.07
CA GLY A 141 6.11 -0.15 20.51
C GLY A 141 4.89 -1.10 20.58
N ALA A 142 5.06 -2.24 21.25
CA ALA A 142 4.11 -3.35 21.19
C ALA A 142 2.70 -3.01 21.71
N ALA A 143 2.57 -2.03 22.61
CA ALA A 143 1.30 -1.63 23.21
C ALA A 143 0.40 -0.82 22.24
N GLY A 144 0.96 -0.16 21.22
CA GLY A 144 0.18 0.56 20.19
C GLY A 144 0.04 -0.19 18.87
N ARG A 145 0.27 -1.51 18.90
CA ARG A 145 0.10 -2.39 17.75
C ARG A 145 -1.35 -2.85 17.67
N ILE A 146 -1.94 -2.73 16.49
CA ILE A 146 -3.24 -3.30 16.15
C ILE A 146 -3.08 -4.47 15.17
N TYR A 147 -4.07 -5.36 15.13
CA TYR A 147 -4.08 -6.52 14.24
C TYR A 147 -5.28 -6.50 13.31
N SER A 148 -5.09 -7.02 12.10
CA SER A 148 -6.17 -7.28 11.16
C SER A 148 -7.07 -8.43 11.64
N PRO A 149 -8.27 -8.58 11.07
CA PRO A 149 -8.98 -9.85 11.08
C PRO A 149 -8.11 -10.99 10.51
N PRO A 150 -8.42 -12.26 10.82
CA PRO A 150 -7.79 -13.40 10.16
C PRO A 150 -8.23 -13.50 8.70
N PHE A 151 -7.30 -13.84 7.82
CA PHE A 151 -7.54 -14.05 6.39
C PHE A 151 -6.96 -15.39 5.94
N TYR A 152 -7.46 -15.92 4.82
CA TYR A 152 -6.93 -17.12 4.18
C TYR A 152 -6.28 -16.78 2.83
N SER A 153 -5.08 -17.28 2.57
CA SER A 153 -4.42 -17.14 1.27
C SER A 153 -5.11 -17.98 0.19
N SER A 154 -4.75 -17.78 -1.08
CA SER A 154 -5.27 -18.59 -2.19
C SER A 154 -4.90 -20.08 -2.09
N LYS A 155 -3.81 -20.40 -1.39
CA LYS A 155 -3.39 -21.78 -1.07
C LYS A 155 -4.00 -22.32 0.23
N GLY A 156 -4.76 -21.51 0.97
CA GLY A 156 -5.45 -21.93 2.19
C GLY A 156 -4.68 -21.70 3.50
N TYR A 157 -3.53 -21.03 3.48
CA TYR A 157 -2.82 -20.63 4.72
C TYR A 157 -3.56 -19.51 5.44
N ALA A 158 -3.79 -19.66 6.73
CA ALA A 158 -4.33 -18.57 7.54
C ALA A 158 -3.22 -17.57 7.90
N PHE A 159 -3.51 -16.27 7.76
CA PHE A 159 -2.57 -15.21 8.08
C PHE A 159 -3.25 -14.00 8.73
N GLN A 160 -2.43 -13.19 9.39
CA GLN A 160 -2.83 -11.93 10.03
C GLN A 160 -1.76 -10.86 9.78
N VAL A 161 -2.16 -9.60 9.72
CA VAL A 161 -1.24 -8.46 9.59
C VAL A 161 -1.32 -7.62 10.85
N SER A 162 -0.18 -7.12 11.33
CA SER A 162 -0.13 -6.13 12.41
C SER A 162 0.33 -4.78 11.89
N LEU A 163 -0.24 -3.71 12.40
CA LEU A 163 0.19 -2.34 12.17
C LEU A 163 0.60 -1.70 13.51
N TYR A 164 1.82 -1.18 13.60
CA TYR A 164 2.22 -0.27 14.66
C TYR A 164 1.92 1.14 14.20
N VAL A 165 0.90 1.75 14.78
CA VAL A 165 0.37 3.04 14.32
C VAL A 165 1.38 4.17 14.58
N ASN A 166 2.09 4.14 15.71
CA ASN A 166 3.12 5.12 16.06
C ASN A 166 4.56 4.56 16.01
N GLY A 167 4.73 3.41 15.37
CA GLY A 167 6.02 2.76 15.14
C GLY A 167 6.45 1.80 16.23
N THR A 168 7.56 1.11 15.97
CA THR A 168 8.21 0.23 16.94
C THR A 168 9.02 1.06 17.94
N THR A 169 9.42 0.47 19.06
CA THR A 169 10.29 1.15 20.05
C THR A 169 11.58 1.66 19.41
N ASP A 170 12.16 0.87 18.50
CA ASP A 170 13.43 1.20 17.84
C ASP A 170 13.28 2.18 16.67
N ASN A 171 12.05 2.39 16.17
CA ASN A 171 11.78 3.27 15.04
C ASN A 171 10.44 4.00 15.21
N PRO A 172 10.37 4.94 16.16
CA PRO A 172 9.15 5.71 16.41
C PRO A 172 8.82 6.65 15.23
N PHE A 173 7.58 7.14 15.18
CA PHE A 173 7.08 8.09 14.15
C PHE A 173 7.01 7.53 12.71
N ASN A 174 7.14 6.21 12.59
CA ASN A 174 6.97 5.47 11.34
C ASN A 174 5.84 4.47 11.52
N LEU A 175 4.99 4.29 10.51
CA LEU A 175 4.17 3.09 10.45
C LEU A 175 5.10 1.89 10.30
N ALA A 176 4.85 0.84 11.08
CA ALA A 176 5.49 -0.46 10.91
C ALA A 176 4.44 -1.53 10.63
N MET A 177 4.72 -2.44 9.70
CA MET A 177 3.77 -3.46 9.30
C MET A 177 4.45 -4.82 9.15
N TYR A 178 3.80 -5.84 9.70
CA TYR A 178 4.31 -7.21 9.75
C TYR A 178 3.20 -8.20 9.43
N LEU A 179 3.55 -9.23 8.66
CA LEU A 179 2.69 -10.36 8.32
C LEU A 179 3.08 -11.55 9.20
N TYR A 180 2.06 -12.29 9.65
CA TYR A 180 2.16 -13.46 10.50
C TYR A 180 1.34 -14.59 9.89
N LEU A 181 1.88 -15.81 9.87
CA LEU A 181 1.05 -17.00 9.73
C LEU A 181 0.36 -17.28 11.06
N ILE A 182 -0.90 -17.72 11.03
CA ILE A 182 -1.69 -18.05 12.20
C ILE A 182 -2.26 -19.45 12.06
N SER A 183 -2.58 -20.11 13.17
CA SER A 183 -3.21 -21.44 13.14
C SER A 183 -4.56 -21.36 12.41
N GLY A 184 -4.73 -22.18 11.39
CA GLY A 184 -5.89 -22.22 10.51
C GLY A 184 -6.55 -23.60 10.44
N ALA A 185 -7.78 -23.64 9.92
CA ALA A 185 -8.54 -24.88 9.78
C ALA A 185 -7.93 -25.86 8.76
N ASN A 186 -7.11 -25.35 7.84
CA ASN A 186 -6.52 -26.14 6.76
C ASN A 186 -5.13 -26.68 7.10
N ASP A 187 -4.56 -26.34 8.26
CA ASP A 187 -3.14 -26.51 8.57
C ASP A 187 -2.65 -27.96 8.48
N ASP A 188 -3.52 -28.93 8.74
CA ASP A 188 -3.21 -30.36 8.65
C ASP A 188 -2.99 -30.85 7.20
N GLN A 189 -3.49 -30.11 6.21
CA GLN A 189 -3.43 -30.46 4.78
C GLN A 189 -2.40 -29.62 4.01
N LEU A 190 -1.81 -28.61 4.67
CA LEU A 190 -0.87 -27.68 4.06
C LEU A 190 0.58 -28.17 4.17
N GLN A 191 1.39 -27.76 3.20
CA GLN A 191 2.84 -27.96 3.26
C GLN A 191 3.46 -27.07 4.35
N TRP A 192 4.37 -27.63 5.16
CA TRP A 192 5.14 -26.88 6.14
C TRP A 192 6.63 -27.24 6.06
N PRO A 193 7.57 -26.28 6.20
CA PRO A 193 7.36 -24.84 6.32
C PRO A 193 6.65 -24.21 5.11
N CYS A 194 5.94 -23.11 5.32
CA CYS A 194 5.20 -22.41 4.27
C CYS A 194 6.16 -21.93 3.18
N ALA A 195 6.01 -22.48 1.98
CA ALA A 195 6.99 -22.33 0.91
C ALA A 195 6.51 -21.32 -0.14
N TRP A 196 7.33 -20.30 -0.38
CA TRP A 196 7.28 -19.38 -1.52
C TRP A 196 5.93 -18.68 -1.73
N GLN A 197 5.18 -18.47 -0.64
CA GLN A 197 4.04 -17.58 -0.64
C GLN A 197 4.54 -16.14 -0.49
N GLN A 198 4.22 -15.28 -1.46
CA GLN A 198 4.50 -13.86 -1.38
C GLN A 198 3.28 -13.12 -0.80
N GLY A 199 3.47 -12.51 0.37
CA GLY A 199 2.50 -11.62 0.99
C GLY A 199 2.79 -10.17 0.62
N THR A 200 1.87 -9.52 -0.08
CA THR A 200 1.94 -8.12 -0.50
C THR A 200 0.94 -7.29 0.31
N MET A 201 1.44 -6.22 0.93
CA MET A 201 0.67 -5.31 1.76
C MET A 201 0.79 -3.89 1.20
N ILE A 202 -0.35 -3.29 0.86
CA ILE A 202 -0.44 -1.99 0.20
C ILE A 202 -1.28 -1.05 1.04
N LEU A 203 -0.67 0.03 1.53
CA LEU A 203 -1.41 1.15 2.08
C LEU A 203 -1.91 2.03 0.93
N LEU A 204 -3.23 2.03 0.74
CA LEU A 204 -3.88 2.68 -0.41
C LEU A 204 -3.85 4.20 -0.29
N ASP A 205 -3.32 4.88 -1.32
CA ASP A 205 -3.61 6.29 -1.56
C ASP A 205 -5.00 6.39 -2.20
N GLN A 206 -5.99 6.94 -1.48
CA GLN A 206 -7.41 6.94 -1.85
C GLN A 206 -7.77 8.06 -2.84
N HIS A 207 -6.86 8.35 -3.78
CA HIS A 207 -7.11 9.33 -4.84
C HIS A 207 -8.25 8.82 -5.77
N PRO A 208 -9.21 9.69 -6.16
CA PRO A 208 -10.33 9.34 -7.04
C PRO A 208 -9.93 8.65 -8.34
N ASP A 209 -8.86 9.12 -8.98
CA ASP A 209 -8.28 8.52 -10.19
C ASP A 209 -7.14 7.55 -9.85
N ILE A 210 -7.30 6.27 -10.21
CA ILE A 210 -6.30 5.20 -9.97
C ILE A 210 -4.93 5.54 -10.55
N ARG A 211 -4.86 6.30 -11.66
CA ARG A 211 -3.60 6.67 -12.34
C ARG A 211 -2.75 7.65 -11.53
N GLN A 212 -3.36 8.33 -10.57
CA GLN A 212 -2.72 9.36 -9.73
C GLN A 212 -2.43 8.85 -8.31
N ARG A 213 -2.75 7.58 -8.01
CA ARG A 213 -2.50 6.97 -6.72
C ARG A 213 -1.02 6.67 -6.56
N MET A 214 -0.45 7.11 -5.45
CA MET A 214 0.91 6.78 -5.03
C MET A 214 0.88 5.91 -3.77
N SER A 215 0.16 4.79 -3.85
CA SER A 215 0.02 3.83 -2.76
C SER A 215 1.39 3.31 -2.30
N ASN A 216 1.55 3.08 -1.00
CA ASN A 216 2.81 2.59 -0.45
C ASN A 216 2.75 1.08 -0.28
N GLN A 217 3.68 0.35 -0.90
CA GLN A 217 3.65 -1.11 -0.97
C GLN A 217 4.93 -1.73 -0.38
N ARG A 218 4.76 -2.86 0.29
CA ARG A 218 5.83 -3.81 0.63
C ARG A 218 5.35 -5.23 0.39
N SER A 219 6.28 -6.09 0.00
CA SER A 219 6.05 -7.52 -0.15
C SER A 219 7.11 -8.30 0.62
N ILE A 220 6.72 -9.43 1.18
CA ILE A 220 7.63 -10.41 1.78
C ILE A 220 7.34 -11.77 1.17
N THR A 221 8.34 -12.64 1.11
CA THR A 221 8.17 -14.02 0.64
C THR A 221 8.53 -14.98 1.77
N THR A 222 7.70 -16.01 1.94
CA THR A 222 7.93 -17.08 2.90
C THR A 222 9.01 -18.02 2.37
N ASP A 223 10.25 -17.83 2.84
CA ASP A 223 11.36 -18.72 2.52
C ASP A 223 11.29 -19.95 3.45
N PRO A 224 11.02 -21.17 2.92
CA PRO A 224 10.86 -22.35 3.76
C PRO A 224 12.16 -22.79 4.46
N LEU A 225 13.33 -22.27 4.04
CA LEU A 225 14.63 -22.56 4.65
C LEU A 225 15.04 -21.52 5.70
N LYS A 226 14.27 -20.43 5.86
CA LYS A 226 14.58 -19.39 6.84
C LYS A 226 14.49 -19.94 8.26
N LEU A 227 15.61 -19.91 8.98
CA LEU A 227 15.66 -20.28 10.39
C LEU A 227 15.38 -19.07 11.30
N SER A 228 14.76 -19.33 12.44
CA SER A 228 14.60 -18.38 13.52
C SER A 228 15.95 -18.12 14.19
N ALA A 229 16.31 -16.85 14.36
CA ALA A 229 17.58 -16.43 14.96
C ALA A 229 17.79 -16.96 16.39
N SER A 230 16.70 -17.28 17.10
CA SER A 230 16.75 -17.67 18.51
C SER A 230 16.66 -19.17 18.77
N SER A 231 16.22 -19.98 17.80
CA SER A 231 15.78 -21.36 18.11
C SER A 231 16.11 -22.45 17.10
N SER A 232 16.89 -22.18 16.03
CA SER A 232 17.18 -23.17 14.95
C SER A 232 15.94 -23.85 14.35
N THR A 233 14.74 -23.34 14.63
CA THR A 233 13.46 -23.78 14.07
C THR A 233 13.18 -23.01 12.80
N TYR A 234 12.38 -23.57 11.89
CA TYR A 234 11.98 -22.85 10.69
C TYR A 234 11.02 -21.70 11.05
N PHE A 235 11.36 -20.49 10.62
CA PHE A 235 10.62 -19.27 10.91
C PHE A 235 9.17 -19.32 10.40
N TRP A 236 8.97 -19.98 9.25
CA TRP A 236 7.67 -20.15 8.60
C TRP A 236 7.09 -21.58 8.77
N ASP A 237 7.50 -22.30 9.83
CA ASP A 237 6.85 -23.58 10.19
C ASP A 237 5.42 -23.34 10.72
N ARG A 238 4.70 -24.43 10.96
CA ARG A 238 3.32 -24.42 11.45
C ARG A 238 3.20 -23.60 12.74
N PRO A 239 2.26 -22.64 12.84
CA PRO A 239 2.09 -21.78 14.01
C PRO A 239 1.94 -22.53 15.34
N ASP A 240 1.38 -23.74 15.36
CA ASP A 240 1.28 -24.57 16.56
C ASP A 240 2.66 -25.03 17.10
N LYS A 241 3.68 -25.11 16.23
CA LYS A 241 5.04 -25.53 16.59
C LYS A 241 5.95 -24.36 16.97
N VAL A 242 5.83 -23.24 16.25
CA VAL A 242 6.78 -22.11 16.35
C VAL A 242 6.14 -20.80 16.80
N GLY A 243 4.83 -20.78 16.95
CA GLY A 243 4.08 -19.60 17.34
C GLY A 243 3.91 -19.43 18.84
N SER A 244 3.21 -18.35 19.17
CA SER A 244 2.82 -17.98 20.53
C SER A 244 1.31 -17.82 20.62
N ILE A 245 0.76 -18.07 21.81
CA ILE A 245 -0.69 -17.94 22.05
C ILE A 245 -1.12 -16.48 21.84
N ALA A 246 -2.20 -16.30 21.10
CA ALA A 246 -2.88 -15.04 20.88
C ALA A 246 -4.40 -15.25 20.97
N SER A 247 -5.14 -14.14 21.06
CA SER A 247 -6.61 -14.18 21.12
C SER A 247 -7.21 -13.26 20.06
N PHE A 248 -8.28 -13.72 19.41
CA PHE A 248 -9.13 -12.89 18.58
C PHE A 248 -9.99 -11.96 19.43
N PRO A 249 -10.59 -10.89 18.86
CA PRO A 249 -11.48 -9.99 19.60
C PRO A 249 -12.67 -10.68 20.26
N ASN A 250 -13.11 -11.84 19.76
CA ASN A 250 -14.18 -12.64 20.36
C ASN A 250 -13.74 -13.54 21.53
N GLY A 251 -12.47 -13.47 21.94
CA GLY A 251 -11.89 -14.28 23.02
C GLY A 251 -11.35 -15.65 22.60
N THR A 252 -11.58 -16.10 21.36
CA THR A 252 -11.06 -17.38 20.88
C THR A 252 -9.54 -17.32 20.77
N THR A 253 -8.86 -18.28 21.38
CA THR A 253 -7.40 -18.40 21.34
C THR A 253 -6.93 -19.10 20.08
N PHE A 254 -5.76 -18.70 19.57
CA PHE A 254 -5.12 -19.27 18.39
C PHE A 254 -3.60 -19.12 18.51
N MET A 255 -2.84 -19.81 17.66
CA MET A 255 -1.38 -19.69 17.62
C MET A 255 -0.95 -18.70 16.54
N ARG A 256 -0.15 -17.70 16.91
CA ARG A 256 0.44 -16.73 15.97
C ARG A 256 1.92 -17.02 15.80
N GLY A 257 2.34 -17.35 14.59
CA GLY A 257 3.73 -17.56 14.21
C GLY A 257 4.58 -16.29 14.34
N PRO A 258 5.89 -16.35 14.08
CA PRO A 258 6.77 -15.19 14.00
C PRO A 258 6.33 -14.18 12.93
N GLY A 259 6.53 -12.89 13.21
CA GLY A 259 6.16 -11.80 12.29
C GLY A 259 7.30 -11.35 11.40
N SER A 260 7.07 -11.23 10.09
CA SER A 260 8.05 -10.68 9.14
C SER A 260 7.49 -9.44 8.46
N GLY A 261 8.31 -8.42 8.29
CA GLY A 261 7.84 -7.11 7.84
C GLY A 261 8.91 -6.04 7.95
N THR A 262 8.50 -4.80 8.19
CA THR A 262 9.42 -3.67 8.32
C THR A 262 8.96 -2.68 9.40
N SER A 263 9.94 -2.13 10.13
CA SER A 263 9.74 -1.03 11.08
C SER A 263 9.60 0.35 10.42
N ALA A 264 9.95 0.45 9.13
CA ALA A 264 9.95 1.69 8.35
C ALA A 264 9.02 1.58 7.12
N PHE A 265 7.76 1.23 7.35
CA PHE A 265 6.80 1.05 6.25
C PHE A 265 6.46 2.39 5.58
N LEU A 266 6.08 3.40 6.38
CA LEU A 266 5.81 4.76 5.90
C LEU A 266 5.97 5.78 7.03
N THR A 267 6.68 6.88 6.79
CA THR A 267 6.78 7.97 7.77
C THR A 267 5.42 8.63 8.00
N HIS A 268 5.15 9.13 9.21
CA HIS A 268 3.90 9.87 9.46
C HIS A 268 3.77 11.14 8.62
N GLN A 269 4.89 11.78 8.26
CA GLN A 269 4.87 12.92 7.35
C GLN A 269 4.32 12.54 5.98
N ARG A 270 4.75 11.40 5.41
CA ARG A 270 4.21 10.90 4.13
C ARG A 270 2.79 10.38 4.26
N LEU A 271 2.43 9.79 5.41
CA LEU A 271 1.05 9.38 5.69
C LEU A 271 0.07 10.56 5.60
N LYS A 272 0.49 11.75 6.05
CA LYS A 272 -0.32 12.98 6.04
C LYS A 272 -0.27 13.76 4.72
N SER A 273 0.56 13.38 3.75
CA SER A 273 0.81 14.22 2.56
C SER A 273 -0.13 13.97 1.38
N ARG A 274 -0.88 12.85 1.37
CA ARG A 274 -1.80 12.43 0.30
C ARG A 274 -3.10 11.87 0.89
N ASN A 275 -3.88 11.16 0.08
CA ASN A 275 -5.17 10.61 0.50
C ASN A 275 -5.02 9.23 1.16
N PHE A 276 -3.95 8.99 1.92
CA PHE A 276 -3.82 7.73 2.68
C PHE A 276 -4.89 7.63 3.77
N ILE A 277 -5.11 8.73 4.49
CA ILE A 277 -6.22 8.90 5.43
C ILE A 277 -7.30 9.74 4.75
N LYS A 278 -8.47 9.15 4.49
CA LYS A 278 -9.65 9.83 3.90
C LYS A 278 -10.85 9.44 4.75
N GLU A 279 -11.67 10.43 5.14
CA GLU A 279 -12.82 10.22 6.05
C GLU A 279 -12.46 9.48 7.36
N ASP A 280 -11.30 9.83 7.93
CA ASP A 280 -10.73 9.19 9.12
C ASP A 280 -10.53 7.67 9.00
N GLY A 281 -10.46 7.16 7.78
CA GLY A 281 -10.27 5.77 7.44
C GLY A 281 -9.01 5.52 6.60
N VAL A 282 -8.46 4.32 6.75
CA VAL A 282 -7.31 3.82 6.00
C VAL A 282 -7.62 2.43 5.45
N TYR A 283 -7.22 2.16 4.22
CA TYR A 283 -7.33 0.85 3.59
C TYR A 283 -5.94 0.22 3.39
N ILE A 284 -5.77 -0.99 3.93
CA ILE A 284 -4.63 -1.85 3.65
C ILE A 284 -5.11 -3.00 2.77
N LEU A 285 -4.63 -3.03 1.53
CA LEU A 285 -4.92 -4.09 0.57
C LEU A 285 -3.91 -5.21 0.74
N LEU A 286 -4.40 -6.45 0.75
CA LEU A 286 -3.63 -7.63 1.08
C LEU A 286 -3.78 -8.70 -0.01
N THR A 287 -2.65 -9.21 -0.48
CA THR A 287 -2.59 -10.36 -1.40
C THR A 287 -1.57 -11.35 -0.86
N MET A 288 -1.89 -12.64 -0.90
CA MET A 288 -0.95 -13.71 -0.59
C MET A 288 -1.09 -14.81 -1.65
N GLU A 289 -0.04 -15.01 -2.42
CA GLU A 289 -0.04 -15.88 -3.60
C GLU A 289 1.24 -16.71 -3.71
N ASP A 290 1.13 -17.85 -4.38
CA ASP A 290 2.24 -18.77 -4.62
C ASP A 290 3.10 -18.30 -5.81
N ILE A 291 4.37 -18.04 -5.54
CA ILE A 291 5.34 -17.60 -6.57
C ILE A 291 6.42 -18.65 -6.85
N SER A 292 6.21 -19.91 -6.45
CA SER A 292 7.19 -20.99 -6.64
C SER A 292 7.53 -21.23 -8.11
N HIS A 293 6.59 -20.94 -9.02
CA HIS A 293 6.79 -21.01 -10.47
C HIS A 293 7.92 -20.09 -10.98
N LEU A 294 8.27 -19.04 -10.24
CA LEU A 294 9.39 -18.15 -10.58
C LEU A 294 10.77 -18.79 -10.31
N LEU A 295 10.84 -19.83 -9.48
CA LEU A 295 12.10 -20.55 -9.21
C LEU A 295 12.64 -21.23 -10.47
N SER A 296 11.77 -21.77 -11.33
CA SER A 296 12.16 -22.41 -12.59
C SER A 296 12.74 -21.43 -13.62
N THR A 297 12.52 -20.12 -13.45
CA THR A 297 13.07 -19.09 -14.33
C THR A 297 14.47 -18.64 -13.91
N GLN A 298 14.98 -19.13 -12.77
CA GLN A 298 16.39 -18.98 -12.47
C GLN A 298 17.18 -19.94 -13.38
N PRO A 299 18.08 -19.45 -14.25
CA PRO A 299 18.97 -20.35 -14.96
C PRO A 299 19.78 -21.11 -13.91
N SER A 300 19.64 -22.44 -13.90
CA SER A 300 20.56 -23.30 -13.20
C SER A 300 21.92 -23.16 -13.87
N VAL A 301 22.73 -22.20 -13.43
CA VAL A 301 24.14 -22.17 -13.81
C VAL A 301 24.81 -23.32 -13.07
N SER A 302 24.67 -24.53 -13.63
CA SER A 302 25.63 -25.59 -13.36
C SER A 302 26.93 -25.14 -14.01
N PRO A 303 28.06 -25.04 -13.28
CA PRO A 303 29.34 -24.73 -13.87
C PRO A 303 29.77 -25.92 -14.74
N THR A 304 29.32 -25.90 -15.99
CA THR A 304 29.82 -26.82 -17.01
C THR A 304 31.08 -26.16 -17.55
N PHE A 305 32.25 -26.60 -17.08
CA PHE A 305 33.52 -26.26 -17.69
C PHE A 305 33.54 -26.84 -19.11
N VAL A 306 33.07 -26.04 -20.07
CA VAL A 306 33.29 -26.31 -21.48
C VAL A 306 34.48 -25.48 -21.90
N THR A 307 35.63 -26.14 -21.96
CA THR A 307 36.80 -25.67 -22.71
C THR A 307 36.39 -25.56 -24.17
N ASN A 308 36.12 -24.35 -24.64
CA ASN A 308 36.32 -24.07 -26.06
C ASN A 308 36.67 -22.60 -26.32
N THR A 309 37.81 -22.47 -26.98
CA THR A 309 38.47 -21.24 -27.40
C THR A 309 37.70 -20.56 -28.53
N SER A 310 37.11 -19.39 -28.25
CA SER A 310 36.87 -18.37 -29.26
C SER A 310 36.88 -16.99 -28.59
N LYS A 311 37.87 -16.17 -28.94
CA LYS A 311 38.09 -14.81 -28.41
C LYS A 311 36.95 -13.87 -28.82
N VAL A 312 35.97 -13.72 -27.94
CA VAL A 312 35.19 -12.49 -27.81
C VAL A 312 35.85 -11.70 -26.66
N PRO A 313 36.11 -10.38 -26.78
CA PRO A 313 36.62 -9.60 -25.66
C PRO A 313 35.57 -9.60 -24.55
N ASP A 314 35.84 -10.36 -23.48
CA ASP A 314 34.93 -10.51 -22.36
C ASP A 314 35.20 -9.38 -21.35
N TYR A 315 34.46 -8.28 -21.50
CA TYR A 315 34.68 -7.04 -20.76
C TYR A 315 34.47 -7.15 -19.23
N CYS A 316 33.89 -8.24 -18.73
CA CYS A 316 33.67 -8.50 -17.30
C CYS A 316 34.54 -9.63 -16.71
N LEU A 317 35.49 -10.21 -17.47
CA LEU A 317 36.23 -11.42 -17.06
C LEU A 317 36.97 -11.26 -15.71
N ASP A 318 37.52 -10.08 -15.45
CA ASP A 318 38.28 -9.78 -14.23
C ASP A 318 37.46 -8.97 -13.19
N ASN A 319 36.15 -8.82 -13.40
CA ASN A 319 35.24 -7.96 -12.62
C ASN A 319 35.86 -6.60 -12.21
N PRO A 320 35.77 -5.55 -13.05
CA PRO A 320 36.38 -4.25 -12.78
C PRO A 320 35.70 -3.46 -11.63
N CYS A 321 34.70 -4.03 -10.97
CA CYS A 321 33.91 -3.41 -9.91
C CYS A 321 34.57 -3.63 -8.55
N GLU A 322 34.57 -2.58 -7.73
CA GLU A 322 35.09 -2.60 -6.36
C GLU A 322 34.00 -2.95 -5.35
N ASN A 323 34.39 -3.24 -4.10
CA ASN A 323 33.49 -3.46 -2.96
C ASN A 323 32.37 -4.49 -3.23
N ASP A 324 32.76 -5.65 -3.78
CA ASP A 324 31.83 -6.74 -4.14
C ASP A 324 30.74 -6.33 -5.14
N GLY A 325 31.00 -5.28 -5.93
CA GLY A 325 30.17 -4.90 -7.07
C GLY A 325 30.14 -6.00 -8.13
N VAL A 326 28.99 -6.19 -8.77
CA VAL A 326 28.79 -7.21 -9.80
C VAL A 326 28.82 -6.55 -11.18
N CYS A 327 29.81 -6.90 -12.01
CA CYS A 327 29.87 -6.47 -13.41
C CYS A 327 28.77 -7.16 -14.23
N VAL A 328 27.92 -6.37 -14.87
CA VAL A 328 26.89 -6.85 -15.80
C VAL A 328 27.01 -6.10 -17.12
N ILE A 329 26.78 -6.79 -18.23
CA ILE A 329 26.77 -6.14 -19.55
C ILE A 329 25.36 -5.59 -19.82
N VAL A 330 25.25 -4.28 -19.99
CA VAL A 330 24.02 -3.59 -20.41
C VAL A 330 24.34 -2.87 -21.71
N ASP A 331 23.52 -3.08 -22.76
CA ASP A 331 23.70 -2.44 -24.07
C ASP A 331 25.11 -2.59 -24.67
N ARG A 332 25.73 -3.77 -24.50
CA ARG A 332 27.11 -4.11 -24.94
C ARG A 332 28.23 -3.33 -24.21
N ALA A 333 27.95 -2.67 -23.09
CA ALA A 333 28.94 -2.04 -22.23
C ALA A 333 28.94 -2.66 -20.81
N PRO A 334 30.11 -2.78 -20.15
CA PRO A 334 30.20 -3.25 -18.77
C PRO A 334 29.70 -2.17 -17.79
N VAL A 335 28.81 -2.54 -16.87
CA VAL A 335 28.26 -1.66 -15.83
C VAL A 335 28.34 -2.36 -14.48
N CYS A 336 28.81 -1.66 -13.45
CA CYS A 336 28.87 -2.19 -12.09
C CYS A 336 27.56 -2.02 -11.33
N ARG A 337 27.03 -3.12 -10.79
CA ARG A 337 25.88 -3.12 -9.88
C ARG A 337 26.40 -3.17 -8.45
N CYS A 338 26.17 -2.09 -7.71
CA CYS A 338 26.73 -1.92 -6.38
C CYS A 338 25.87 -2.55 -5.28
N PRO A 339 26.46 -3.21 -4.27
CA PRO A 339 25.71 -3.79 -3.18
C PRO A 339 25.16 -2.72 -2.23
N ALA A 340 24.01 -3.05 -1.63
CA ALA A 340 23.34 -2.22 -0.64
C ALA A 340 22.72 -3.09 0.46
N GLY A 341 22.76 -2.59 1.70
CA GLY A 341 22.14 -3.19 2.88
C GLY A 341 21.18 -2.23 3.58
N ASP A 342 20.74 -2.58 4.79
CA ASP A 342 19.65 -1.88 5.48
C ASP A 342 19.92 -0.39 5.74
N ASN A 343 21.18 0.01 5.97
CA ASN A 343 21.59 1.38 6.30
C ASN A 343 22.81 1.90 5.51
N TRP A 344 23.25 1.18 4.48
CA TRP A 344 24.43 1.54 3.69
C TRP A 344 24.30 1.09 2.24
N TRP A 345 25.01 1.74 1.33
CA TRP A 345 25.11 1.34 -0.08
C TRP A 345 26.47 1.73 -0.65
N TYR A 346 26.97 0.99 -1.64
CA TYR A 346 28.05 1.50 -2.49
C TYR A 346 27.48 2.20 -3.73
N MET A 347 28.18 3.21 -4.23
CA MET A 347 27.80 4.02 -5.38
C MET A 347 29.05 4.51 -6.11
N GLY A 348 28.88 4.96 -7.35
CA GLY A 348 29.99 5.30 -8.26
C GLY A 348 30.01 4.37 -9.47
N GLU A 349 30.86 4.67 -10.44
CA GLU A 349 30.95 3.91 -11.69
C GLU A 349 31.48 2.48 -11.45
N LYS A 350 32.31 2.31 -10.42
CA LYS A 350 32.88 1.03 -9.99
C LYS A 350 32.47 0.63 -8.59
N CYS A 351 31.46 1.28 -8.01
CA CYS A 351 31.07 1.07 -6.61
C CYS A 351 32.14 1.49 -5.60
N GLU A 352 32.96 2.48 -5.95
CA GLU A 352 34.12 2.91 -5.16
C GLU A 352 33.74 3.77 -3.93
N ARG A 353 32.52 4.31 -3.86
CA ARG A 353 32.08 5.21 -2.78
C ARG A 353 31.06 4.54 -1.90
N LYS A 354 31.23 4.65 -0.58
CA LYS A 354 30.25 4.17 0.40
C LYS A 354 29.34 5.32 0.83
N GLY A 355 28.03 5.08 0.81
CA GLY A 355 27.01 5.94 1.40
C GLY A 355 26.40 5.29 2.64
N SER A 356 26.07 6.10 3.64
CA SER A 356 25.40 5.68 4.87
C SER A 356 24.30 6.68 5.24
N THR A 357 23.22 6.19 5.86
CA THR A 357 22.13 7.04 6.36
C THR A 357 22.60 8.05 7.43
N GLN A 358 23.71 7.77 8.13
CA GLN A 358 24.31 8.66 9.13
C GLN A 358 24.98 9.91 8.51
N GLU A 359 25.57 9.80 7.32
CA GLU A 359 26.26 10.92 6.67
C GLU A 359 25.28 11.92 6.05
N ASN A 360 24.13 11.45 5.57
CA ASN A 360 23.05 12.33 5.07
C ASN A 360 22.49 13.24 6.17
N THR A 361 22.43 12.76 7.42
CA THR A 361 22.05 13.58 8.58
C THR A 361 23.06 14.69 8.86
N ILE A 362 24.35 14.48 8.61
CA ILE A 362 25.41 15.47 8.87
C ILE A 362 25.40 16.56 7.78
N ILE A 363 25.17 16.20 6.51
CA ILE A 363 25.08 17.16 5.39
C ILE A 363 23.78 17.98 5.47
N ALA A 364 22.67 17.36 5.87
CA ALA A 364 21.40 18.07 6.08
C ALA A 364 21.47 19.02 7.30
N ALA A 365 22.08 18.59 8.42
CA ALA A 365 22.20 19.42 9.61
C ALA A 365 23.09 20.66 9.37
N SER A 366 24.22 20.52 8.68
CA SER A 366 25.11 21.65 8.40
C SER A 366 24.49 22.70 7.48
N SER A 367 23.74 22.26 6.47
CA SER A 367 23.03 23.15 5.54
C SER A 367 21.91 23.94 6.24
N THR A 368 21.22 23.30 7.18
CA THR A 368 20.11 23.95 7.93
C THR A 368 20.65 25.01 8.90
N ILE A 369 21.75 24.71 9.61
CA ILE A 369 22.39 25.65 10.54
C ILE A 369 22.89 26.89 9.79
N ALA A 370 23.52 26.73 8.62
CA ALA A 370 24.00 27.87 7.83
C ALA A 370 22.85 28.82 7.42
N VAL A 371 21.71 28.28 6.98
CA VAL A 371 20.53 29.08 6.60
C VAL A 371 19.94 29.79 7.81
N PHE A 372 19.86 29.13 8.97
CA PHE A 372 19.37 29.77 10.20
C PHE A 372 20.28 30.91 10.67
N VAL A 373 21.60 30.75 10.60
CA VAL A 373 22.56 31.81 10.96
C VAL A 373 22.42 33.01 10.01
N VAL A 374 22.30 32.77 8.69
CA VAL A 374 22.09 33.86 7.72
C VAL A 374 20.76 34.58 7.97
N MET A 375 19.67 33.84 8.20
CA MET A 375 18.36 34.43 8.52
C MET A 375 18.40 35.28 9.79
N LEU A 376 19.11 34.83 10.83
CA LEU A 376 19.33 35.58 12.08
C LEU A 376 20.11 36.88 11.85
N ILE A 377 21.18 36.83 11.05
CA ILE A 377 21.95 38.02 10.70
C ILE A 377 21.07 39.02 9.94
N VAL A 378 20.27 38.55 8.97
CA VAL A 378 19.33 39.40 8.21
C VAL A 378 18.28 40.02 9.13
N THR A 379 17.69 39.26 10.06
CA THR A 379 16.70 39.80 10.99
C THR A 379 17.31 40.83 11.95
N ILE A 380 18.48 40.55 12.52
CA ILE A 380 19.17 41.48 13.41
C ILE A 380 19.55 42.77 12.67
N THR A 381 20.15 42.65 11.48
CA THR A 381 20.51 43.83 10.66
C THR A 381 19.27 44.64 10.29
N THR A 382 18.17 43.99 9.88
CA THR A 382 16.91 44.67 9.58
C THR A 382 16.35 45.40 10.81
N ALA A 383 16.36 44.75 11.98
CA ALA A 383 15.90 45.36 13.23
C ALA A 383 16.77 46.56 13.65
N VAL A 384 18.09 46.47 13.48
CA VAL A 384 19.02 47.58 13.76
C VAL A 384 18.82 48.72 12.79
N CYS A 385 18.65 48.44 11.49
CA CYS A 385 18.35 49.46 10.48
C CYS A 385 17.01 50.14 10.75
N LEU A 386 15.97 49.39 11.11
CA LEU A 386 14.66 49.94 11.48
C LEU A 386 14.77 50.79 12.75
N LYS A 387 15.50 50.35 13.77
CA LYS A 387 15.72 51.12 15.02
C LYS A 387 16.49 52.41 14.75
N LYS A 388 17.51 52.38 13.90
CA LYS A 388 18.28 53.57 13.49
C LYS A 388 17.43 54.54 12.66
N LYS A 389 16.56 54.01 11.78
CA LYS A 389 15.61 54.83 11.02
C LYS A 389 14.55 55.46 11.93
N TYR A 390 14.09 54.73 12.96
CA TYR A 390 13.19 55.26 13.98
C TYR A 390 13.84 56.31 14.87
N SER A 391 15.12 56.17 15.23
CA SER A 391 15.84 57.19 16.01
C SER A 391 16.10 58.46 15.20
N GLN A 392 16.48 58.34 13.92
CA GLN A 392 16.64 59.48 13.01
C GLN A 392 15.29 60.15 12.68
N GLY A 393 14.20 59.38 12.61
CA GLY A 393 12.85 59.93 12.45
C GLY A 393 12.34 60.69 13.68
N LYS A 394 12.88 60.38 14.87
CA LYS A 394 12.51 61.06 16.13
C LYS A 394 13.27 62.38 16.29
N GLU A 395 14.53 62.45 15.87
CA GLU A 395 15.31 63.72 15.85
C GLU A 395 14.76 64.75 14.84
N ASN A 396 14.18 64.31 13.72
CA ASN A 396 13.61 65.22 12.71
C ASN A 396 12.13 65.61 12.99
N GLY A 397 11.49 65.06 14.03
CA GLY A 397 10.10 65.32 14.39
C GLY A 397 9.89 66.28 15.57
N GLU A 398 10.97 66.78 16.18
CA GLU A 398 10.95 67.68 17.35
C GLU A 398 11.38 69.13 17.03
N SER A 399 11.35 69.54 15.77
CA SER A 399 11.56 70.93 15.35
C SER A 399 10.47 71.39 14.38
N LEU A 400 9.27 71.66 14.93
CA LEU A 400 8.23 72.50 14.31
C LEU A 400 7.06 72.67 15.29
N THR A 401 7.20 73.60 16.24
CA THR A 401 6.17 74.53 16.73
C THR A 401 6.68 75.28 17.96
N LEU A 402 6.93 76.59 17.79
CA LEU A 402 6.62 77.72 18.70
C LEU A 402 7.60 78.87 18.42
N GLU A 403 7.13 79.92 17.75
CA GLU A 403 7.38 81.31 18.14
C GLU A 403 6.38 82.23 17.43
N GLU A 404 6.09 83.34 18.12
CA GLU A 404 4.92 84.23 18.12
C GLU A 404 4.60 85.01 16.84
#